data_AF-A0A955WM10-F1
#
_entry.id   AF-A0A955WM10-F1
#
_cell.length_a   1.000
_cell.length_b   1.000
_cell.length_c   1.000
_cell.angle_alpha   90.00
_cell.angle_beta   90.00
_cell.angle_gamma   90.00
#
_symmetry.space_group_name_H-M   'P 1'
#
loop_
_entity.id
_entity.type
_entity.pdbx_description
1 polymer ?
#
loop_
_entity_poly.entity_id
_entity_poly.type
_entity_poly.pdbx_seq_one_letter_code
_entity_poly.pdbx_strand_id
1 'polypeptide(L)'
;MKQGITGQRRLRVLIAPDAFKGCLSAVAVAHALRDGITQNLPSASCRLLPLADGGEGTLRALGYALFDAAGALLAADDDRPDEWNFRIARRLEPGVYTLKVDAVGGSGPTEVSMHAPEAIEVPALPLGEARALKPGASVVHVPLDLGPTPPALLIAEARSAENVGVAIEARQGDTWRALVTRAGAEVNAAARPDPKASAHRLRIWSLDQRGLPVNVVAHAPNLKVLTETAL
;
A
#
# COMPACT_ATOMS: atom_id res chain seq x y z
N MET A 1 -13.00 63.81 27.61
CA MET A 1 -12.83 63.17 26.29
C MET A 1 -12.35 61.73 26.51
N LYS A 2 -13.18 60.73 26.19
CA LYS A 2 -12.80 59.30 26.28
C LYS A 2 -12.12 58.90 24.97
N GLN A 3 -10.83 58.59 25.01
CA GLN A 3 -10.12 58.06 23.85
C GLN A 3 -10.59 56.62 23.60
N GLY A 4 -11.20 56.39 22.44
CA GLY A 4 -11.66 55.08 22.01
C GLY A 4 -10.49 54.19 21.62
N ILE A 5 -10.48 52.96 22.11
CA ILE A 5 -9.53 51.92 21.68
C ILE A 5 -9.97 51.45 20.28
N THR A 6 -9.54 52.14 19.23
CA THR A 6 -9.77 51.76 17.81
C THR A 6 -8.67 50.82 17.32
N GLY A 7 -8.49 49.69 18.00
CA GLY A 7 -7.71 48.59 17.48
C GLY A 7 -8.63 47.39 17.27
N GLN A 8 -9.10 47.15 16.04
CA GLN A 8 -9.73 45.86 15.73
C GLN A 8 -8.69 44.77 15.98
N ARG A 9 -8.78 44.13 17.14
CA ARG A 9 -7.85 43.07 17.53
C ARG A 9 -8.14 41.87 16.64
N ARG A 10 -7.32 41.66 15.60
CA ARG A 10 -7.43 40.47 14.74
C ARG A 10 -7.44 39.23 15.62
N LEU A 11 -8.51 38.46 15.53
CA LEU A 11 -8.64 37.20 16.25
C LEU A 11 -7.60 36.23 15.67
N ARG A 12 -6.75 35.66 16.53
CA ARG A 12 -5.76 34.65 16.14
C ARG A 12 -6.22 33.32 16.72
N VAL A 13 -6.47 32.34 15.86
CA VAL A 13 -7.00 31.03 16.23
C VAL A 13 -5.95 29.97 15.95
N LEU A 14 -5.57 29.20 16.96
CA LEU A 14 -4.81 27.97 16.79
C LEU A 14 -5.82 26.83 16.66
N ILE A 15 -5.78 26.12 15.54
CA ILE A 15 -6.66 24.99 15.26
C ILE A 15 -5.83 23.73 15.41
N ALA A 16 -6.01 23.03 16.53
CA ALA A 16 -5.20 21.87 16.90
C ALA A 16 -6.05 20.61 17.17
N PRO A 17 -6.79 20.10 16.16
CA PRO A 17 -7.66 18.94 16.32
C PRO A 17 -6.88 17.63 16.18
N ASP A 18 -7.46 16.55 16.69
CA ASP A 18 -7.08 15.17 16.38
C ASP A 18 -7.99 14.59 15.26
N ALA A 19 -7.64 13.42 14.74
CA ALA A 19 -8.41 12.70 13.74
C ALA A 19 -9.76 12.21 14.30
N PHE A 20 -10.76 12.15 13.44
CA PHE A 20 -11.99 11.43 13.72
C PHE A 20 -11.77 9.99 13.27
N LYS A 21 -11.57 9.08 14.23
CA LYS A 21 -11.24 7.66 13.97
C LYS A 21 -12.22 7.03 12.98
N GLY A 22 -11.68 6.46 11.90
CA GLY A 22 -12.45 5.84 10.82
C GLY A 22 -13.24 6.80 9.91
N CYS A 23 -13.02 8.12 10.02
CA CYS A 23 -13.80 9.13 9.30
C CYS A 23 -12.90 10.17 8.60
N LEU A 24 -12.27 11.07 9.36
CA LEU A 24 -11.45 12.16 8.81
C LEU A 24 -10.07 12.20 9.47
N SER A 25 -9.03 12.48 8.67
CA SER A 25 -7.69 12.76 9.20
C SER A 25 -7.67 14.06 10.02
N ALA A 26 -6.73 14.18 10.96
CA ALA A 26 -6.55 15.42 11.74
C ALA A 26 -6.34 16.65 10.83
N VAL A 27 -5.65 16.46 9.69
CA VAL A 27 -5.47 17.47 8.65
C VAL A 27 -6.80 17.88 8.03
N ALA A 28 -7.62 16.92 7.60
CA ALA A 28 -8.94 17.21 7.01
C ALA A 28 -9.86 17.93 8.01
N VAL A 29 -9.84 17.53 9.28
CA VAL A 29 -10.58 18.22 10.36
C VAL A 29 -10.07 19.66 10.54
N ALA A 30 -8.75 19.87 10.57
CA ALA A 30 -8.15 21.21 10.72
C ALA A 30 -8.54 22.16 9.57
N HIS A 31 -8.57 21.66 8.34
CA HIS A 31 -9.01 22.42 7.18
C HIS A 31 -10.51 22.76 7.25
N ALA A 32 -11.37 21.79 7.58
CA ALA A 32 -12.80 22.02 7.72
C ALA A 32 -13.12 23.07 8.79
N LEU A 33 -12.42 23.02 9.94
CA LEU A 33 -12.57 24.00 11.01
C LEU A 33 -12.15 25.40 10.57
N ARG A 34 -11.00 25.53 9.88
CA ARG A 34 -10.55 26.82 9.33
C ARG A 34 -11.58 27.40 8.39
N ASP A 35 -12.09 26.60 7.47
CA ASP A 35 -13.03 27.06 6.45
C ASP A 35 -14.33 27.54 7.10
N GLY A 36 -14.85 26.83 8.11
CA GLY A 36 -16.00 27.28 8.90
C GLY A 36 -15.74 28.57 9.69
N ILE A 37 -14.54 28.72 10.26
CA ILE A 37 -14.15 29.94 11.00
C ILE A 37 -14.03 31.13 10.05
N THR A 38 -13.35 30.99 8.92
CA THR A 38 -13.11 32.11 7.98
C THR A 38 -14.38 32.53 7.24
N GLN A 39 -15.32 31.62 7.01
CA GLN A 39 -16.64 31.93 6.46
C GLN A 39 -17.44 32.89 7.37
N ASN A 40 -17.38 32.69 8.70
CA ASN A 40 -18.15 33.47 9.66
C ASN A 40 -17.36 34.64 10.25
N LEU A 41 -16.03 34.56 10.24
CA LEU A 41 -15.11 35.56 10.78
C LEU A 41 -13.95 35.80 9.79
N PRO A 42 -14.17 36.53 8.68
CA PRO A 42 -13.15 36.72 7.64
C PRO A 42 -11.87 37.40 8.11
N SER A 43 -11.93 38.18 9.20
CA SER A 43 -10.76 38.84 9.80
C SER A 43 -9.92 37.94 10.72
N ALA A 44 -10.34 36.69 10.94
CA ALA A 44 -9.61 35.74 11.79
C ALA A 44 -8.37 35.19 11.07
N SER A 45 -7.25 35.16 11.79
CA SER A 45 -6.01 34.51 11.34
C SER A 45 -5.92 33.13 11.97
N CYS A 46 -6.04 32.08 11.16
CA CYS A 46 -5.97 30.70 11.62
C CYS A 46 -4.58 30.10 11.40
N ARG A 47 -4.00 29.49 12.43
CA ARG A 47 -2.82 28.63 12.33
C ARG A 47 -3.26 27.18 12.58
N LEU A 48 -2.97 26.30 11.64
CA LEU A 48 -3.27 24.87 11.77
C LEU A 48 -2.12 24.16 12.47
N LEU A 49 -2.46 23.33 13.44
CA LEU A 49 -1.53 22.45 14.15
C LEU A 49 -2.24 21.12 14.44
N PRO A 50 -2.61 20.34 13.41
CA PRO A 50 -3.24 19.05 13.60
C PRO A 50 -2.39 18.20 14.55
N LEU A 51 -3.05 17.69 15.59
CA LEU A 51 -2.44 16.93 16.66
C LEU A 51 -2.63 15.44 16.43
N ALA A 52 -1.90 14.70 17.24
CA ALA A 52 -2.11 13.29 17.46
C ALA A 52 -1.46 12.91 18.79
N ASP A 53 -2.00 11.87 19.42
CA ASP A 53 -1.75 11.50 20.81
C ASP A 53 -0.58 10.52 21.01
N GLY A 54 0.23 10.26 19.97
CA GLY A 54 1.24 9.21 19.97
C GLY A 54 0.70 7.85 19.52
N GLY A 55 -0.63 7.71 19.39
CA GLY A 55 -1.27 6.55 18.79
C GLY A 55 -1.32 6.65 17.27
N GLU A 56 -2.10 5.74 16.71
CA GLU A 56 -2.66 5.71 15.36
C GLU A 56 -2.50 7.06 14.57
N GLY A 57 -3.04 8.21 14.99
CA GLY A 57 -2.99 9.47 14.21
C GLY A 57 -1.63 10.20 14.03
N THR A 58 -0.54 9.78 14.68
CA THR A 58 0.64 10.64 14.95
C THR A 58 1.51 10.99 13.77
N LEU A 59 1.42 10.20 12.72
CA LEU A 59 2.27 10.34 11.55
C LEU A 59 1.48 10.73 10.29
N ARG A 60 0.17 11.02 10.39
CA ARG A 60 -0.61 11.75 9.36
C ARG A 60 -0.18 13.22 9.18
N ALA A 61 0.84 13.64 9.92
CA ALA A 61 1.52 14.94 9.83
C ALA A 61 2.71 14.93 8.82
N LEU A 62 2.87 13.89 8.02
CA LEU A 62 3.79 13.87 6.88
C LEU A 62 3.02 13.40 5.65
N GLY A 63 2.74 14.30 4.71
CA GLY A 63 2.17 13.90 3.42
C GLY A 63 3.29 13.37 2.54
N TYR A 64 3.16 12.17 1.97
CA TYR A 64 4.15 11.69 1.01
C TYR A 64 3.48 11.16 -0.25
N ALA A 65 4.06 11.54 -1.40
CA ALA A 65 3.52 11.25 -2.71
C ALA A 65 4.63 10.93 -3.70
N LEU A 66 4.45 9.85 -4.44
CA LEU A 66 5.32 9.40 -5.52
C LEU A 66 4.72 9.81 -6.86
N PHE A 67 5.51 10.47 -7.69
CA PHE A 67 5.15 10.90 -9.04
C PHE A 67 6.06 10.26 -10.08
N ASP A 68 5.55 10.04 -11.29
CA ASP A 68 6.37 9.67 -12.43
C ASP A 68 7.18 10.85 -12.99
N ALA A 69 7.96 10.59 -14.03
CA ALA A 69 8.78 11.60 -14.69
C ALA A 69 7.97 12.75 -15.34
N ALA A 70 6.70 12.52 -15.68
CA ALA A 70 5.80 13.52 -16.23
C ALA A 70 5.06 14.32 -15.14
N GLY A 71 5.29 13.99 -13.86
CA GLY A 71 4.59 14.60 -12.73
C GLY A 71 3.20 14.01 -12.48
N ALA A 72 2.85 12.88 -13.10
CA ALA A 72 1.60 12.20 -12.79
C ALA A 72 1.71 11.50 -11.44
N LEU A 73 0.67 11.64 -10.60
CA LEU A 73 0.63 11.01 -9.29
C LEU A 73 0.53 9.49 -9.46
N LEU A 74 1.52 8.77 -8.92
CA LEU A 74 1.50 7.32 -8.87
C LEU A 74 0.83 6.87 -7.58
N ALA A 75 1.37 7.26 -6.42
CA ALA A 75 0.84 6.87 -5.13
C ALA A 75 0.96 8.03 -4.15
N ALA A 76 -0.03 8.24 -3.30
CA ALA A 76 0.04 9.13 -2.14
C ALA A 76 -0.70 8.44 -1.01
N ASP A 77 -0.20 8.60 0.22
CA ASP A 77 -0.84 8.11 1.46
C ASP A 77 -1.52 6.73 1.25
N ASP A 78 -0.73 5.65 1.08
CA ASP A 78 -1.25 4.26 0.96
C ASP A 78 -1.78 3.79 2.33
N ASP A 79 -2.80 4.49 2.84
CA ASP A 79 -3.62 4.12 3.98
C ASP A 79 -4.49 2.93 3.53
N ARG A 80 -3.91 1.73 3.55
CA ARG A 80 -4.69 0.50 3.44
C ARG A 80 -5.64 0.40 4.63
N PRO A 81 -6.75 -0.37 4.53
CA PRO A 81 -7.77 -0.44 5.58
C PRO A 81 -7.23 -0.83 6.97
N ASP A 82 -6.04 -1.40 7.03
CA ASP A 82 -5.41 -2.02 8.18
C ASP A 82 -4.01 -1.48 8.55
N GLU A 83 -3.43 -0.49 7.85
CA GLU A 83 -2.02 -0.14 8.08
C GLU A 83 -1.63 1.33 8.18
N TRP A 84 -0.85 1.61 9.23
CA TRP A 84 -0.33 2.90 9.69
C TRP A 84 1.21 2.92 9.53
N ASN A 85 1.76 2.38 8.43
CA ASN A 85 3.19 2.08 8.31
C ASN A 85 3.99 3.04 7.40
N PHE A 86 3.37 4.10 6.88
CA PHE A 86 4.04 5.17 6.11
C PHE A 86 4.87 4.67 4.92
N ARG A 87 4.40 3.62 4.24
CA ARG A 87 5.17 2.91 3.20
C ARG A 87 4.48 2.99 1.84
N ILE A 88 5.17 3.56 0.85
CA ILE A 88 4.80 3.34 -0.56
C ILE A 88 5.46 2.04 -1.03
N ALA A 89 4.65 1.01 -1.30
CA ALA A 89 5.11 -0.26 -1.88
C ALA A 89 4.52 -0.43 -3.29
N ARG A 90 5.26 -0.02 -4.32
CA ARG A 90 4.78 -0.03 -5.71
C ARG A 90 5.79 -0.69 -6.66
N ARG A 91 5.26 -1.39 -7.68
CA ARG A 91 6.05 -1.80 -8.84
C ARG A 91 6.25 -0.58 -9.74
N LEU A 92 7.50 -0.23 -9.99
CA LEU A 92 7.89 0.88 -10.85
C LEU A 92 8.65 0.30 -12.04
N GLU A 93 8.37 0.84 -13.22
CA GLU A 93 9.20 0.55 -14.40
C GLU A 93 10.55 1.31 -14.26
N PRO A 94 11.64 0.87 -14.91
CA PRO A 94 12.88 1.62 -14.88
C PRO A 94 12.67 3.06 -15.35
N GLY A 95 13.07 4.04 -14.54
CA GLY A 95 12.79 5.44 -14.84
C GLY A 95 13.13 6.38 -13.69
N VAL A 96 12.79 7.66 -13.90
CA VAL A 96 12.94 8.72 -12.91
C VAL A 96 11.60 8.94 -12.20
N TYR A 97 11.64 9.02 -10.88
CA TYR A 97 10.48 9.24 -10.03
C TYR A 97 10.77 10.36 -9.04
N THR A 98 9.73 11.07 -8.65
CA THR A 98 9.81 12.12 -7.61
C THR A 98 9.06 11.65 -6.38
N LEU A 99 9.77 11.45 -5.26
CA LEU A 99 9.14 11.30 -3.95
C LEU A 99 9.06 12.67 -3.29
N LYS A 100 7.84 13.18 -3.13
CA LYS A 100 7.55 14.39 -2.37
C LYS A 100 7.26 13.99 -0.92
N VAL A 101 7.88 14.70 0.02
CA VAL A 101 7.62 14.57 1.46
C VAL A 101 7.32 15.95 2.02
N ASP A 102 6.08 16.18 2.43
CA ASP A 102 5.59 17.45 2.97
C ASP A 102 5.60 17.39 4.51
N ALA A 103 6.36 18.30 5.12
CA ALA A 103 6.35 18.48 6.57
C ALA A 103 5.05 19.16 7.03
N VAL A 104 4.43 18.68 8.11
CA VAL A 104 3.33 19.39 8.78
C VAL A 104 3.83 20.00 10.10
N GLY A 105 3.56 21.29 10.28
CA GLY A 105 3.69 21.97 11.58
C GLY A 105 5.10 22.43 12.00
N GLY A 106 6.18 21.98 11.35
CA GLY A 106 7.57 22.35 11.70
C GLY A 106 8.65 21.95 10.68
N SER A 107 9.93 22.11 11.05
CA SER A 107 11.11 21.69 10.28
C SER A 107 12.02 20.81 11.13
N GLY A 108 12.46 19.66 10.62
CA GLY A 108 13.38 18.74 11.27
C GLY A 108 14.00 17.77 10.26
N PRO A 109 15.05 17.02 10.64
CA PRO A 109 15.63 16.01 9.76
C PRO A 109 14.60 14.90 9.48
N THR A 110 14.50 14.49 8.22
CA THR A 110 13.69 13.35 7.77
C THR A 110 14.61 12.37 7.07
N GLU A 111 14.61 11.11 7.50
CA GLU A 111 15.32 10.03 6.84
C GLU A 111 14.39 9.35 5.82
N VAL A 112 14.86 9.26 4.58
CA VAL A 112 14.18 8.55 3.50
C VAL A 112 15.11 7.42 3.07
N SER A 113 14.64 6.18 3.14
CA SER A 113 15.37 5.02 2.65
C SER A 113 14.65 4.41 1.45
N MET A 114 15.42 3.97 0.47
CA MET A 114 14.93 3.23 -0.69
C MET A 114 15.64 1.88 -0.71
N HIS A 115 14.87 0.80 -0.79
CA HIS A 115 15.41 -0.55 -0.80
C HIS A 115 14.86 -1.31 -2.02
N ALA A 116 15.78 -1.81 -2.85
CA ALA A 116 15.47 -2.82 -3.85
C ALA A 116 15.68 -4.18 -3.19
N PRO A 117 14.61 -4.92 -2.87
CA PRO A 117 14.73 -6.16 -2.11
C PRO A 117 15.45 -7.22 -2.93
N GLU A 118 16.34 -7.96 -2.27
CA GLU A 118 16.99 -9.13 -2.87
C GLU A 118 15.95 -10.18 -3.25
N ALA A 119 16.12 -10.81 -4.41
CA ALA A 119 15.29 -11.90 -4.86
C ALA A 119 15.92 -13.24 -4.51
N ILE A 120 15.21 -14.07 -3.75
CA ILE A 120 15.64 -15.41 -3.34
C ILE A 120 14.75 -16.43 -4.03
N GLU A 121 15.36 -17.39 -4.74
CA GLU A 121 14.64 -18.53 -5.28
C GLU A 121 14.66 -19.70 -4.29
N VAL A 122 13.50 -20.31 -4.05
CA VAL A 122 13.36 -21.50 -3.21
C VAL A 122 12.92 -22.69 -4.07
N PRO A 123 13.01 -23.94 -3.58
CA PRO A 123 12.56 -25.11 -4.34
C PRO A 123 11.12 -24.98 -4.86
N ALA A 124 10.79 -25.69 -5.93
CA ALA A 124 9.44 -25.66 -6.49
C ALA A 124 8.37 -26.07 -5.45
N LEU A 125 7.18 -25.49 -5.55
CA LEU A 125 6.02 -25.84 -4.71
C LEU A 125 5.05 -26.70 -5.53
N PRO A 126 4.84 -27.97 -5.16
CA PRO A 126 3.80 -28.79 -5.78
C PRO A 126 2.41 -28.21 -5.52
N LEU A 127 1.52 -28.35 -6.50
CA LEU A 127 0.13 -27.91 -6.35
C LEU A 127 -0.56 -28.72 -5.24
N GLY A 128 -1.25 -28.02 -4.33
CA GLY A 128 -1.94 -28.59 -3.18
C GLY A 128 -1.10 -28.64 -1.90
N GLU A 129 0.21 -28.42 -1.97
CA GLU A 129 1.08 -28.44 -0.80
C GLU A 129 1.25 -27.05 -0.19
N ALA A 130 1.04 -26.96 1.12
CA ALA A 130 1.30 -25.74 1.87
C ALA A 130 2.77 -25.66 2.29
N ARG A 131 3.37 -24.48 2.21
CA ARG A 131 4.72 -24.20 2.67
C ARG A 131 4.79 -22.90 3.44
N ALA A 132 5.43 -22.95 4.61
CA ALA A 132 5.79 -21.76 5.37
C ALA A 132 7.06 -21.13 4.79
N LEU A 133 7.01 -19.83 4.49
CA LEU A 133 8.11 -19.03 4.00
C LEU A 133 8.38 -17.87 4.96
N LYS A 134 9.59 -17.32 4.96
CA LYS A 134 9.94 -16.11 5.72
C LYS A 134 10.60 -15.10 4.78
N PRO A 135 9.81 -14.29 4.05
CA PRO A 135 10.38 -13.33 3.10
C PRO A 135 11.27 -12.28 3.76
N GLY A 136 10.92 -11.81 4.98
CA GLY A 136 11.67 -10.75 5.65
C GLY A 136 11.76 -9.49 4.79
N ALA A 137 12.98 -9.00 4.55
CA ALA A 137 13.25 -7.89 3.64
C ALA A 137 13.41 -8.31 2.16
N SER A 138 13.40 -9.61 1.88
CA SER A 138 13.60 -10.17 0.54
C SER A 138 12.28 -10.45 -0.17
N VAL A 139 12.37 -10.66 -1.49
CA VAL A 139 11.30 -11.21 -2.31
C VAL A 139 11.61 -12.68 -2.56
N VAL A 140 10.65 -13.55 -2.27
CA VAL A 140 10.77 -14.99 -2.48
C VAL A 140 10.11 -15.38 -3.80
N HIS A 141 10.88 -16.02 -4.67
CA HIS A 141 10.41 -16.66 -5.89
C HIS A 141 10.22 -18.16 -5.64
N VAL A 142 9.00 -18.64 -5.87
CA VAL A 142 8.62 -20.05 -5.70
C VAL A 142 8.21 -20.60 -7.06
N PRO A 143 9.05 -21.38 -7.75
CA PRO A 143 8.68 -22.03 -9.00
C PRO A 143 7.43 -22.91 -8.82
N LEU A 144 6.55 -22.92 -9.82
CA LEU A 144 5.36 -23.76 -9.84
C LEU A 144 5.52 -24.85 -10.90
N ASP A 145 5.28 -26.10 -10.51
CA ASP A 145 5.16 -27.21 -11.45
C ASP A 145 3.70 -27.37 -11.87
N LEU A 146 3.38 -26.91 -13.08
CA LEU A 146 2.04 -27.03 -13.66
C LEU A 146 1.89 -28.22 -14.61
N GLY A 147 2.96 -29.01 -14.80
CA GLY A 147 3.01 -30.05 -15.83
C GLY A 147 2.95 -29.51 -17.27
N PRO A 148 2.81 -30.40 -18.27
CA PRO A 148 2.88 -30.04 -19.69
C PRO A 148 1.63 -29.33 -20.21
N THR A 149 0.51 -29.43 -19.50
CA THR A 149 -0.75 -28.77 -19.86
C THR A 149 -1.20 -27.94 -18.67
N PRO A 150 -0.99 -26.62 -18.69
CA PRO A 150 -1.33 -25.79 -17.56
C PRO A 150 -2.84 -25.80 -17.29
N PRO A 151 -3.26 -25.70 -16.02
CA PRO A 151 -4.66 -25.75 -15.65
C PRO A 151 -5.41 -24.51 -16.16
N ALA A 152 -6.75 -24.63 -16.27
CA ALA A 152 -7.60 -23.51 -16.69
C ALA A 152 -7.60 -22.34 -15.69
N LEU A 153 -7.34 -22.63 -14.42
CA LEU A 153 -7.26 -21.65 -13.33
C LEU A 153 -6.20 -22.07 -12.33
N LEU A 154 -5.41 -21.12 -11.87
CA LEU A 154 -4.46 -21.25 -10.77
C LEU A 154 -4.84 -20.27 -9.68
N ILE A 155 -4.90 -20.76 -8.44
CA ILE A 155 -5.21 -19.98 -7.24
C ILE A 155 -4.01 -20.09 -6.30
N ALA A 156 -3.44 -18.97 -5.90
CA ALA A 156 -2.43 -18.91 -4.87
C ALA A 156 -3.04 -18.29 -3.62
N GLU A 157 -2.93 -19.01 -2.50
CA GLU A 157 -3.37 -18.53 -1.20
C GLU A 157 -2.15 -18.24 -0.33
N ALA A 158 -2.15 -17.11 0.37
CA ALA A 158 -1.17 -16.82 1.41
C ALA A 158 -1.85 -16.32 2.66
N ARG A 159 -1.37 -16.78 3.82
CA ARG A 159 -1.83 -16.31 5.13
C ARG A 159 -0.64 -15.96 6.00
N SER A 160 -0.67 -14.79 6.62
CA SER A 160 0.32 -14.36 7.59
C SER A 160 -0.29 -13.39 8.60
N ALA A 161 0.36 -13.26 9.75
CA ALA A 161 0.05 -12.22 10.73
C ALA A 161 0.61 -10.84 10.32
N GLU A 162 1.38 -10.78 9.23
CA GLU A 162 1.76 -9.56 8.55
C GLU A 162 1.16 -9.42 7.17
N ASN A 163 1.07 -8.19 6.67
CA ASN A 163 0.61 -7.96 5.32
C ASN A 163 1.65 -8.48 4.33
N VAL A 164 1.17 -9.31 3.39
CA VAL A 164 2.03 -9.93 2.37
C VAL A 164 1.50 -9.61 1.00
N GLY A 165 2.41 -9.46 0.05
CA GLY A 165 2.07 -9.42 -1.36
C GLY A 165 2.32 -10.78 -2.01
N VAL A 166 1.41 -11.18 -2.89
CA VAL A 166 1.53 -12.38 -3.71
C VAL A 166 1.25 -12.01 -5.16
N ALA A 167 2.14 -12.45 -6.05
CA ALA A 167 1.90 -12.42 -7.48
C ALA A 167 2.07 -13.81 -8.09
N ILE A 168 1.17 -14.16 -9.00
CA ILE A 168 1.38 -15.27 -9.93
C ILE A 168 2.05 -14.68 -11.16
N GLU A 169 3.21 -15.20 -11.54
CA GLU A 169 3.99 -14.71 -12.67
C GLU A 169 4.20 -15.80 -13.71
N ALA A 170 4.29 -15.38 -14.97
CA ALA A 170 4.59 -16.23 -16.10
C ALA A 170 5.81 -15.69 -16.84
N ARG A 171 6.69 -16.58 -17.28
CA ARG A 171 7.90 -16.24 -18.02
C ARG A 171 7.61 -16.11 -19.52
N GLN A 172 7.90 -14.95 -20.09
CA GLN A 172 7.83 -14.65 -21.52
C GLN A 172 9.22 -14.21 -22.00
N GLY A 173 9.91 -15.10 -22.72
CA GLY A 173 11.32 -14.91 -23.06
C GLY A 173 12.18 -14.81 -21.79
N ASP A 174 12.91 -13.70 -21.67
CA ASP A 174 13.76 -13.40 -20.51
C ASP A 174 13.07 -12.60 -19.40
N THR A 175 11.78 -12.28 -19.58
CA THR A 175 11.04 -11.43 -18.64
C THR A 175 9.96 -12.19 -17.89
N TRP A 176 9.74 -11.80 -16.64
CA TRP A 176 8.63 -12.28 -15.82
C TRP A 176 7.50 -11.25 -15.82
N ARG A 177 6.32 -11.69 -16.26
CA ARG A 177 5.10 -10.88 -16.28
C ARG A 177 4.16 -11.35 -15.18
N ALA A 178 3.70 -10.42 -14.34
CA ALA A 178 2.65 -10.72 -13.37
C ALA A 178 1.32 -10.95 -14.11
N LEU A 179 0.69 -12.10 -13.86
CA LEU A 179 -0.67 -12.42 -14.30
C LEU A 179 -1.70 -11.83 -13.34
N VAL A 180 -1.39 -11.86 -12.04
CA VAL A 180 -2.18 -11.23 -10.98
C VAL A 180 -1.25 -10.80 -9.85
N THR A 181 -1.64 -9.74 -9.15
CA THR A 181 -1.02 -9.34 -7.88
C THR A 181 -2.11 -8.98 -6.89
N ARG A 182 -1.96 -9.45 -5.65
CA ARG A 182 -2.83 -9.17 -4.51
C ARG A 182 -1.98 -8.96 -3.27
N ALA A 183 -2.55 -8.30 -2.27
CA ALA A 183 -1.90 -8.03 -1.00
C ALA A 183 -2.92 -8.06 0.14
N GLY A 184 -2.46 -8.42 1.34
CA GLY A 184 -3.26 -8.53 2.56
C GLY A 184 -2.66 -9.51 3.56
N ALA A 185 -3.23 -9.61 4.76
CA ALA A 185 -2.90 -10.65 5.74
C ALA A 185 -3.42 -12.03 5.30
N GLU A 186 -4.53 -12.03 4.57
CA GLU A 186 -5.08 -13.18 3.86
C GLU A 186 -5.24 -12.84 2.38
N VAL A 187 -4.47 -13.53 1.54
CA VAL A 187 -4.42 -13.28 0.10
C VAL A 187 -4.98 -14.47 -0.65
N ASN A 188 -5.92 -14.20 -1.55
CA ASN A 188 -6.34 -15.15 -2.58
C ASN A 188 -6.10 -14.50 -3.96
N ALA A 189 -5.10 -15.01 -4.68
CA ALA A 189 -4.71 -14.52 -5.99
C ALA A 189 -5.04 -15.58 -7.04
N ALA A 190 -6.01 -15.28 -7.90
CA ALA A 190 -6.45 -16.19 -8.96
C ALA A 190 -6.05 -15.65 -10.35
N ALA A 191 -5.48 -16.50 -11.19
CA ALA A 191 -5.16 -16.16 -12.57
C ALA A 191 -5.25 -17.38 -13.48
N ARG A 192 -5.55 -17.15 -14.76
CA ARG A 192 -5.38 -18.15 -15.81
C ARG A 192 -3.89 -18.22 -16.18
N PRO A 193 -3.20 -19.37 -16.02
CA PRO A 193 -1.84 -19.54 -16.49
C PRO A 193 -1.71 -19.25 -17.99
N ASP A 194 -0.63 -18.60 -18.38
CA ASP A 194 -0.32 -18.39 -19.80
C ASP A 194 0.18 -19.70 -20.44
N PRO A 195 -0.54 -20.27 -21.42
CA PRO A 195 -0.15 -21.54 -22.06
C PRO A 195 1.10 -21.42 -22.95
N LYS A 196 1.52 -20.19 -23.29
CA LYS A 196 2.73 -19.94 -24.09
C LYS A 196 3.95 -19.64 -23.24
N ALA A 197 3.79 -19.53 -21.92
CA ALA A 197 4.89 -19.24 -21.02
C ALA A 197 5.78 -20.46 -20.82
N SER A 198 7.09 -20.22 -20.71
CA SER A 198 8.07 -21.30 -20.49
C SER A 198 8.15 -21.76 -19.03
N ALA A 199 7.65 -20.94 -18.09
CA ALA A 199 7.61 -21.25 -16.67
C ALA A 199 6.59 -20.36 -15.94
N HIS A 200 6.15 -20.82 -14.76
CA HIS A 200 5.31 -20.06 -13.83
C HIS A 200 5.92 -20.07 -12.43
N ARG A 201 5.67 -19.02 -11.66
CA ARG A 201 6.11 -18.93 -10.26
C ARG A 201 5.16 -18.10 -9.42
N LEU A 202 5.25 -18.27 -8.11
CA LEU A 202 4.79 -17.27 -7.15
C LEU A 202 5.93 -16.31 -6.83
N ARG A 203 5.60 -15.03 -6.71
CA ARG A 203 6.46 -14.01 -6.12
C ARG A 203 5.80 -13.50 -4.84
N ILE A 204 6.49 -13.65 -3.72
CA ILE A 204 5.94 -13.40 -2.37
C ILE A 204 6.87 -12.43 -1.64
N TRP A 205 6.31 -11.41 -1.01
CA TRP A 205 7.09 -10.43 -0.26
C TRP A 205 6.31 -9.93 0.95
N SER A 206 7.03 -9.48 1.98
CA SER A 206 6.40 -8.82 3.12
C SER A 206 6.28 -7.31 2.90
N LEU A 207 5.12 -6.76 3.25
CA LEU A 207 4.83 -5.33 3.26
C LEU A 207 5.19 -4.67 4.61
N ASP A 208 5.34 -5.47 5.67
CA ASP A 208 5.73 -4.96 6.99
C ASP A 208 7.18 -5.27 7.35
N GLN A 209 7.79 -6.22 6.66
CA GLN A 209 9.14 -6.76 6.91
C GLN A 209 9.35 -7.21 8.37
N ARG A 210 8.29 -7.70 9.04
CA ARG A 210 8.38 -8.19 10.43
C ARG A 210 9.06 -9.55 10.53
N GLY A 211 9.26 -10.24 9.41
CA GLY A 211 9.92 -11.55 9.36
C GLY A 211 9.06 -12.68 9.93
N LEU A 212 7.74 -12.48 9.96
CA LEU A 212 6.77 -13.47 10.36
C LEU A 212 6.60 -14.52 9.24
N PRO A 213 6.23 -15.75 9.60
CA PRO A 213 6.00 -16.78 8.61
C PRO A 213 4.78 -16.44 7.74
N VAL A 214 4.90 -16.77 6.45
CA VAL A 214 3.85 -16.68 5.43
C VAL A 214 3.56 -18.09 4.96
N ASN A 215 2.38 -18.60 5.27
CA ASN A 215 1.94 -19.91 4.81
C ASN A 215 1.34 -19.75 3.43
N VAL A 216 1.92 -20.41 2.43
CA VAL A 216 1.49 -20.29 1.03
C VAL A 216 1.16 -21.65 0.45
N VAL A 217 0.10 -21.69 -0.35
CA VAL A 217 -0.30 -22.87 -1.13
C VAL A 217 -0.77 -22.43 -2.52
N ALA A 218 -0.52 -23.25 -3.52
CA ALA A 218 -1.04 -23.06 -4.87
C ALA A 218 -1.96 -24.21 -5.25
N HIS A 219 -3.13 -23.92 -5.81
CA HIS A 219 -4.15 -24.90 -6.21
C HIS A 219 -4.59 -24.69 -7.65
N ALA A 220 -4.92 -25.79 -8.31
CA ALA A 220 -5.56 -25.80 -9.62
C ALA A 220 -6.92 -26.51 -9.51
N PRO A 221 -8.03 -25.78 -9.30
CA PRO A 221 -9.33 -26.41 -9.17
C PRO A 221 -9.77 -27.05 -10.50
N ASN A 222 -10.37 -28.25 -10.40
CA ASN A 222 -11.02 -28.88 -11.53
C ASN A 222 -12.32 -28.15 -11.85
N LEU A 223 -12.27 -27.25 -12.84
CA LEU A 223 -13.45 -26.57 -13.36
C LEU A 223 -14.23 -27.53 -14.27
N LYS A 224 -15.42 -27.96 -13.83
CA LYS A 224 -16.39 -28.59 -14.73
C LYS A 224 -16.99 -27.49 -15.59
N VAL A 225 -16.80 -27.57 -16.90
CA VAL A 225 -17.52 -26.72 -17.86
C VAL A 225 -18.98 -27.17 -17.83
N LEU A 226 -19.87 -26.32 -17.32
CA LEU A 226 -21.31 -26.52 -17.48
C LEU A 226 -21.67 -26.10 -18.91
N THR A 227 -22.05 -27.06 -19.75
CA THR A 227 -22.64 -26.76 -21.06
C THR A 227 -24.13 -26.47 -20.90
N GLU A 228 -24.66 -25.50 -21.65
CA GLU A 228 -26.07 -25.06 -21.60
C GLU A 228 -27.10 -26.19 -21.83
N THR A 229 -26.68 -27.37 -22.28
CA THR A 229 -27.54 -28.55 -22.43
C THR A 229 -27.90 -29.26 -21.10
N ALA A 230 -27.44 -28.72 -19.96
CA ALA A 230 -27.63 -29.33 -18.63
C ALA A 230 -28.45 -28.48 -17.64
N LEU A 231 -29.21 -27.49 -18.12
CA LEU A 231 -30.26 -26.76 -17.38
C LEU A 231 -31.61 -26.98 -18.06
#